data_AF-A0A1V6A5Y0-F1
#
_entry.id   AF-A0A1V6A5Y0-F1
#
_cell.length_a   1.000
_cell.length_b   1.000
_cell.length_c   1.000
_cell.angle_alpha   90.00
_cell.angle_beta   90.00
_cell.angle_gamma   90.00
#
_symmetry.space_group_name_H-M   'P 1'
#
loop_
_entity.id
_entity.type
_entity.pdbx_description
1 polymer ?
#
loop_
_entity_poly.entity_id
_entity_poly.type
_entity_poly.pdbx_seq_one_letter_code
_entity_poly.pdbx_strand_id
1 'polypeptide(L)'
;MREQFKSQFRFQKWNQFIDENYERYKRYFSDQYNEFQRKFQNPCEDVLSQAVDYCLINKTFSITQLYDTYNYFLQGNLLPQEPRTIEYKLLNNKEYSCVNVAKRQIAMYKELVPVNPTQEVEA
;
A
#
# COMPACT_ATOMS: atom_id res chain seq x y z
N MET A 1 7.33 3.65 32.09
CA MET A 1 7.23 4.09 30.68
C MET A 1 6.05 3.44 29.95
N ARG A 2 6.01 2.11 29.73
CA ARG A 2 4.87 1.45 29.06
C ARG A 2 3.52 1.72 29.74
N GLU A 3 3.42 1.50 31.05
CA GLU A 3 2.19 1.75 31.81
C GLU A 3 1.78 3.23 31.83
N GLN A 4 2.76 4.14 31.85
CA GLN A 4 2.50 5.58 31.71
C GLN A 4 1.93 5.91 30.33
N PHE A 5 2.48 5.29 29.28
CA PHE A 5 2.01 5.50 27.91
C PHE A 5 0.57 4.98 27.73
N LYS A 6 0.26 3.82 28.32
CA LYS A 6 -1.11 3.28 28.38
C LYS A 6 -2.08 4.23 29.09
N SER A 7 -1.67 4.80 30.21
CA SER A 7 -2.53 5.69 31.00
C SER A 7 -2.86 7.02 30.33
N GLN A 8 -2.18 7.35 29.22
CA GLN A 8 -2.37 8.62 28.51
C GLN A 8 -3.75 8.73 27.84
N PHE A 9 -4.37 7.61 27.45
CA PHE A 9 -5.71 7.58 26.89
C PHE A 9 -6.55 6.48 27.53
N ARG A 10 -7.85 6.73 27.69
CA ARG A 10 -8.74 5.83 28.46
C ARG A 10 -9.39 4.72 27.64
N PHE A 11 -9.25 4.71 26.31
CA PHE A 11 -9.92 3.73 25.47
C PHE A 11 -9.14 2.41 25.35
N GLN A 12 -9.84 1.28 25.40
CA GLN A 12 -9.22 -0.06 25.50
C GLN A 12 -8.25 -0.38 24.35
N LYS A 13 -8.59 0.04 23.13
CA LYS A 13 -7.81 -0.25 21.93
C LYS A 13 -6.46 0.46 21.92
N TRP A 14 -6.33 1.58 22.65
CA TRP A 14 -5.04 2.21 22.88
C TRP A 14 -4.08 1.27 23.59
N ASN A 15 -4.51 0.66 24.70
CA ASN A 15 -3.68 -0.26 25.47
C ASN A 15 -3.23 -1.45 24.62
N GLN A 16 -4.11 -1.97 23.77
CA GLN A 16 -3.79 -3.04 22.83
C GLN A 16 -2.71 -2.60 21.83
N PHE A 17 -2.85 -1.41 21.23
CA PHE A 17 -1.85 -0.88 20.30
C PHE A 17 -0.48 -0.72 20.96
N ILE A 18 -0.45 -0.20 22.19
CA ILE A 18 0.80 -0.01 22.93
C ILE A 18 1.46 -1.34 23.30
N ASP A 19 0.67 -2.39 23.56
CA ASP A 19 1.18 -3.72 23.80
C ASP A 19 1.81 -4.33 22.55
N GLU A 20 1.14 -4.22 21.40
CA GLU A 20 1.68 -4.67 20.12
C GLU A 20 2.91 -3.87 19.68
N ASN A 21 2.90 -2.54 19.90
CA ASN A 21 4.05 -1.67 19.66
C ASN A 21 5.24 -2.09 20.54
N TYR A 22 5.01 -2.32 21.83
CA TYR A 22 6.06 -2.76 22.76
C TYR A 22 6.61 -4.12 22.33
N GLU A 23 5.76 -5.09 22.03
CA GLU A 23 6.20 -6.43 21.65
C GLU A 23 7.03 -6.42 20.35
N ARG A 24 6.62 -5.64 19.35
CA ARG A 24 7.34 -5.55 18.07
C ARG A 24 8.60 -4.68 18.15
N TYR A 25 8.59 -3.62 18.94
CA TYR A 25 9.67 -2.62 19.00
C TYR A 25 10.31 -2.51 20.39
N LYS A 26 10.49 -3.62 21.13
CA LYS A 26 11.03 -3.62 22.51
C LYS A 26 12.25 -2.74 22.70
N ARG A 27 13.23 -2.84 21.79
CA ARG A 27 14.49 -2.06 21.84
C ARG A 27 14.27 -0.57 21.61
N TYR A 28 13.31 -0.20 20.77
CA TYR A 28 13.05 1.18 20.33
C TYR A 28 11.81 1.79 20.97
N PHE A 29 11.24 1.14 21.99
CA PHE A 29 10.00 1.59 22.60
C PHE A 29 10.11 3.01 23.19
N SER A 30 11.26 3.34 23.78
CA SER A 30 11.51 4.69 24.29
C SER A 30 11.56 5.73 23.16
N ASP A 31 12.13 5.38 22.01
CA ASP A 31 12.18 6.28 20.84
C ASP A 31 10.78 6.49 20.27
N GLN A 32 10.00 5.41 20.17
CA GLN A 32 8.59 5.47 19.76
C GLN A 32 7.77 6.35 20.71
N TYR A 33 7.94 6.20 22.03
CA TYR A 33 7.29 7.06 23.02
C TYR A 33 7.68 8.53 22.85
N ASN A 34 8.98 8.83 22.70
CA ASN A 34 9.46 10.20 22.48
C ASN A 34 8.95 10.80 21.17
N GLU A 35 8.89 9.99 20.10
CA GLU A 35 8.30 10.39 18.83
C GLU A 35 6.81 10.73 19.00
N PHE A 36 6.08 9.93 19.78
CA PHE A 36 4.67 10.20 20.06
C PHE A 36 4.50 11.54 20.76
N GLN A 37 5.25 11.79 21.83
CA GLN A 37 5.18 13.06 22.58
C GLN A 37 5.50 14.27 21.70
N ARG A 38 6.44 14.13 20.75
CA ARG A 38 6.76 15.20 19.80
C ARG A 38 5.65 15.48 18.79
N LYS A 39 5.01 14.42 18.28
CA LYS A 39 4.05 14.52 17.18
C LYS A 39 2.62 14.79 17.65
N PHE A 40 2.25 14.32 18.84
CA PHE A 40 0.90 14.38 19.38
C PHE A 40 0.83 15.25 20.64
N GLN A 41 1.03 16.56 20.47
CA GLN A 41 0.97 17.50 21.60
C GLN A 41 -0.45 17.71 22.14
N ASN A 42 -1.44 17.78 21.26
CA ASN A 42 -2.87 17.90 21.58
C ASN A 42 -3.71 17.14 20.54
N PRO A 43 -3.72 15.80 20.56
CA PRO A 43 -4.47 15.01 19.59
C PRO A 43 -5.97 15.10 19.84
N CYS A 44 -6.76 15.12 18.76
CA CYS A 44 -8.19 14.87 18.84
C CYS A 44 -8.40 13.39 19.13
N GLU A 45 -8.97 13.06 20.30
CA GLU A 45 -9.14 11.66 20.73
C GLU A 45 -9.99 10.83 19.77
N ASP A 46 -11.03 11.41 19.16
CA ASP A 46 -11.90 10.71 18.22
C ASP A 46 -11.15 10.27 16.95
N VAL A 47 -10.36 11.18 16.38
CA VAL A 47 -9.53 10.90 15.20
C VAL A 47 -8.40 9.93 15.54
N LEU A 48 -7.81 10.06 16.73
CA LEU A 48 -6.79 9.16 17.22
C LEU A 48 -7.35 7.74 17.41
N SER A 49 -8.57 7.61 17.94
CA SER A 49 -9.22 6.31 18.11
C SER A 49 -9.44 5.61 16.76
N GLN A 50 -9.90 6.33 15.74
CA GLN A 50 -10.04 5.79 14.38
C GLN A 50 -8.69 5.40 13.76
N ALA A 51 -7.66 6.21 13.97
CA ALA A 51 -6.31 5.90 13.50
C ALA A 51 -5.75 4.63 14.17
N VAL A 52 -5.96 4.48 15.48
CA VAL A 52 -5.57 3.28 16.22
C VAL A 52 -6.30 2.05 15.70
N ASP A 53 -7.60 2.15 15.43
CA ASP A 53 -8.38 1.06 14.84
C ASP A 53 -7.81 0.59 13.51
N TYR A 54 -7.52 1.54 12.63
CA TYR A 54 -6.92 1.25 11.34
C TYR A 54 -5.55 0.59 11.50
N CYS A 55 -4.73 1.08 12.41
CA CYS A 55 -3.41 0.52 12.70
C CYS A 55 -3.48 -0.91 13.25
N LEU A 56 -4.43 -1.20 14.15
CA LEU A 56 -4.64 -2.54 14.68
C LEU A 56 -5.09 -3.53 13.59
N ILE A 57 -6.04 -3.12 12.74
CA ILE A 57 -6.54 -3.95 11.62
C ILE A 57 -5.41 -4.28 10.63
N ASN A 58 -4.61 -3.28 10.28
CA ASN A 58 -3.51 -3.43 9.30
C ASN A 58 -2.19 -3.93 9.92
N LYS A 59 -2.16 -4.18 11.23
CA LYS A 59 -0.97 -4.60 11.98
C LYS A 59 0.22 -3.65 11.83
N THR A 60 -0.06 -2.36 11.72
CA THR A 60 0.91 -1.28 11.62
C THR A 60 1.07 -0.61 12.97
N PHE A 61 2.10 -1.03 13.72
CA PHE A 61 2.25 -0.63 15.12
C PHE A 61 3.25 0.49 15.35
N SER A 62 3.89 1.07 14.33
CA SER A 62 4.83 2.17 14.56
C SER A 62 4.11 3.50 14.82
N ILE A 63 4.70 4.35 15.64
CA ILE A 63 4.16 5.68 15.95
C ILE A 63 4.17 6.59 14.73
N THR A 64 5.16 6.44 13.85
CA THR A 64 5.18 7.14 12.56
C THR A 64 3.97 6.77 11.71
N GLN A 65 3.66 5.49 11.58
CA GLN A 65 2.48 5.02 10.83
C GLN A 65 1.17 5.48 11.45
N LEU A 66 1.09 5.46 12.79
CA LEU A 66 -0.07 5.99 13.51
C LEU A 66 -0.26 7.48 13.24
N TYR A 67 0.82 8.27 13.21
CA TYR A 67 0.77 9.69 12.91
C TYR A 67 0.32 9.97 11.47
N ASP A 68 0.84 9.24 10.50
CA ASP A 68 0.44 9.40 9.10
C ASP A 68 -1.05 9.08 8.92
N THR A 69 -1.51 8.00 9.55
CA THR A 69 -2.92 7.58 9.55
C THR A 69 -3.81 8.61 10.27
N TYR A 70 -3.38 9.12 11.42
CA TYR A 70 -4.07 10.18 12.14
C TYR A 70 -4.23 11.44 11.28
N ASN A 71 -3.17 11.87 10.61
CA ASN A 71 -3.23 13.03 9.71
C ASN A 71 -4.15 12.79 8.53
N TYR A 72 -4.18 11.58 7.98
CA TYR A 72 -5.10 11.21 6.92
C TYR A 72 -6.57 11.39 7.36
N PHE A 73 -6.93 10.86 8.53
CA PHE A 73 -8.28 11.02 9.06
C PHE A 73 -8.59 12.47 9.47
N LEU A 74 -7.61 13.18 10.03
CA LEU A 74 -7.78 14.59 10.37
C LEU A 74 -8.09 15.43 9.13
N GLN A 75 -7.37 15.20 8.02
CA GLN A 75 -7.62 15.87 6.74
C GLN A 75 -8.94 15.44 6.10
N GLY A 76 -9.30 14.15 6.17
CA GLY A 76 -10.56 13.63 5.65
C GLY A 76 -11.80 14.12 6.40
N ASN A 77 -11.67 14.46 7.69
CA ASN A 77 -12.74 15.08 8.46
C ASN A 77 -12.87 16.59 8.19
N LEU A 78 -11.81 17.24 7.71
CA LEU A 78 -11.78 18.68 7.41
C LEU A 78 -12.22 19.02 5.98
N LEU A 79 -12.15 18.07 5.05
CA LEU A 79 -12.49 18.27 3.63
C LEU A 79 -13.31 17.09 3.10
N PRO A 80 -14.38 17.32 2.30
CA PRO A 80 -14.94 16.27 1.48
C PRO A 80 -13.84 15.75 0.55
N GLN A 81 -13.37 14.51 0.75
CA GLN A 81 -12.38 13.94 -0.15
C GLN A 81 -13.06 13.66 -1.49
N GLU A 82 -12.82 14.51 -2.48
CA GLU A 82 -12.94 14.07 -3.87
C GLU A 82 -11.87 12.99 -4.11
N PRO A 83 -12.21 11.89 -4.81
CA PRO A 83 -11.24 10.86 -5.13
C PRO A 83 -10.08 11.53 -5.87
N ARG A 84 -8.84 11.33 -5.39
CA ARG A 84 -7.65 11.82 -6.05
C ARG A 84 -7.57 11.15 -7.42
N THR A 85 -8.06 11.83 -8.46
CA THR A 85 -7.81 11.45 -9.85
C THR A 85 -6.32 11.62 -10.07
N ILE A 86 -5.57 10.53 -9.91
CA ILE A 86 -4.16 10.52 -10.31
C ILE A 86 -4.20 10.60 -11.83
N GLU A 87 -4.00 11.80 -12.37
CA GLU A 87 -3.73 11.98 -13.78
C GLU A 87 -2.42 11.24 -14.09
N TYR A 88 -2.56 10.02 -14.56
CA TYR A 88 -1.47 9.31 -15.17
C TYR A 88 -1.09 10.11 -16.41
N LYS A 89 0.10 10.70 -16.44
CA LYS A 89 0.73 11.11 -17.70
C LYS A 89 1.07 9.81 -18.42
N LEU A 90 0.10 9.21 -19.13
CA LEU A 90 0.43 8.24 -20.16
C LEU A 90 1.52 8.91 -20.98
N LEU A 91 2.65 8.24 -21.19
CA LEU A 91 3.70 8.72 -22.08
C LEU A 91 3.01 9.16 -23.36
N ASN A 92 2.93 10.48 -23.57
CA ASN A 92 2.33 11.08 -24.77
C ASN A 92 2.92 10.32 -25.94
N ASN A 93 2.04 9.57 -26.61
CA ASN A 93 2.20 8.82 -27.84
C ASN A 93 3.60 9.00 -28.43
N LYS A 94 4.61 8.29 -27.87
CA LYS A 94 5.90 8.24 -28.53
C LYS A 94 5.60 7.46 -29.80
N GLU A 95 5.58 8.15 -30.94
CA GLU A 95 5.47 7.52 -32.24
C GLU A 95 6.66 6.58 -32.36
N TYR A 96 6.44 5.32 -32.04
CA TYR A 96 7.44 4.28 -32.26
C TYR A 96 7.63 4.20 -33.77
N SER A 97 8.76 4.68 -34.27
CA SER A 97 9.10 4.50 -35.68
C SER A 97 9.04 3.00 -35.97
N CYS A 98 8.22 2.60 -36.93
CA CYS A 98 8.11 1.21 -37.31
C CYS A 98 9.50 0.64 -37.57
N VAL A 99 9.90 -0.39 -36.81
CA VAL A 99 11.17 -1.06 -37.03
C VAL A 99 11.09 -1.72 -38.41
N ASN A 100 12.03 -1.41 -39.30
CA ASN A 100 12.07 -2.02 -40.63
C ASN A 100 12.57 -3.46 -40.48
N VAL A 101 11.64 -4.41 -40.41
CA VAL A 101 11.95 -5.83 -40.30
C VAL A 101 11.94 -6.44 -41.71
N ALA A 102 13.06 -7.04 -42.09
CA ALA A 102 13.16 -7.81 -43.32
C ALA A 102 12.21 -9.03 -43.26
N LYS A 103 11.21 -9.08 -44.14
CA LYS A 103 10.27 -10.19 -44.25
C LYS A 103 10.87 -11.27 -45.16
N ARG A 104 10.93 -12.53 -44.68
CA ARG A 104 11.30 -13.69 -45.51
C ARG A 104 10.07 -14.20 -46.27
N GLN A 105 10.29 -14.76 -47.45
CA GLN A 105 9.21 -15.32 -48.25
C GLN A 105 8.67 -16.62 -47.62
N ILE A 106 7.36 -16.72 -47.51
CA ILE A 106 6.66 -17.86 -46.90
C ILE A 106 6.94 -19.18 -47.64
N ALA A 107 7.26 -19.11 -48.94
CA ALA A 107 7.63 -20.27 -49.77
C ALA A 107 8.80 -21.07 -49.17
N MET A 108 9.76 -20.39 -48.53
CA MET A 108 10.92 -20.99 -47.91
C MET A 108 10.54 -21.98 -46.78
N TYR A 109 9.41 -21.75 -46.11
CA TYR A 109 8.92 -22.66 -45.06
C TYR A 109 8.12 -23.83 -45.63
N LYS A 110 7.50 -23.67 -46.81
CA LYS A 110 6.70 -24.72 -47.44
C LYS A 110 7.56 -25.88 -47.95
N GLU A 111 8.79 -25.60 -48.36
CA GLU A 111 9.76 -26.63 -48.76
C GLU A 111 10.24 -27.49 -47.58
N LEU A 112 10.11 -26.98 -46.35
CA LEU A 112 10.56 -27.65 -45.13
C LEU A 112 9.47 -28.51 -44.47
N VAL A 113 8.22 -28.42 -44.94
CA VAL A 113 7.10 -29.17 -44.37
C VAL A 113 6.86 -30.44 -45.20
N PRO A 114 7.17 -31.65 -44.69
CA PRO A 114 6.83 -32.88 -45.37
C PRO A 114 5.30 -33.04 -45.41
N VAL A 115 4.76 -33.26 -46.61
CA VAL A 115 3.33 -33.49 -46.82
C VAL A 115 2.99 -34.91 -46.37
N ASN A 116 2.53 -35.07 -45.14
CA ASN A 116 1.93 -36.32 -44.69
C ASN A 116 0.47 -36.37 -45.15
N PRO A 117 0.01 -37.46 -45.82
CA PRO A 117 -1.37 -37.57 -46.25
C PRO A 117 -2.30 -37.70 -45.05
N THR A 118 -3.31 -36.83 -44.99
CA THR A 118 -4.36 -36.79 -43.98
C THR A 118 -5.20 -38.07 -44.07
N GLN A 119 -5.24 -38.87 -43.00
CA GLN A 119 -6.22 -39.95 -42.87
C GLN A 119 -7.59 -39.35 -42.57
N GLU A 120 -8.53 -39.48 -43.51
CA GLU A 120 -9.93 -39.17 -43.28
C GLU A 120 -10.51 -40.19 -42.30
N VAL A 121 -11.10 -39.69 -41.21
CA VAL A 121 -11.81 -40.51 -40.22
C VAL A 121 -13.29 -40.44 -40.59
N GLU A 122 -13.82 -41.52 -41.18
CA GLU A 122 -15.26 -41.68 -41.42
C GLU A 122 -15.99 -41.88 -40.08
N ALA A 123 -17.17 -41.25 -39.97
CA ALA A 123 -18.05 -41.22 -38.80
C ALA A 123 -18.98 -42.44 -38.72
#